data_AF-T0YQS0-F1
#
_entry.id   AF-T0YQS0-F1
#
_cell.length_a   1.000
_cell.length_b   1.000
_cell.length_c   1.000
_cell.angle_alpha   90.00
_cell.angle_beta   90.00
_cell.angle_gamma   90.00
#
_symmetry.space_group_name_H-M   'P 1'
#
loop_
_entity.id
_entity.type
_entity.pdbx_description
1 polymer ?
#
loop_
_entity_poly.entity_id
_entity_poly.type
_entity_poly.pdbx_seq_one_letter_code
_entity_poly.pdbx_strand_id
1 'polypeptide(L)' 'MHPHDIASILDAEGIAIRAGRQCSQPLMDRYGVGAMARASPYLYNTLEEIDLLYDALDKVVKVFA' A
#
# COMPACT_ATOMS: atom_id res chain seq x y z
N MET A 1 11.16 -6.31 -0.65
CA MET A 1 9.74 -6.17 -1.00
C MET A 1 9.55 -4.89 -1.78
N HIS A 2 9.12 -4.97 -3.04
CA HIS A 2 8.86 -3.80 -3.86
C HIS A 2 7.41 -3.32 -3.60
N PRO A 3 7.12 -2.01 -3.51
CA PRO A 3 5.75 -1.54 -3.31
C PRO A 3 4.71 -2.04 -4.33
N HIS A 4 5.14 -2.40 -5.55
CA HIS A 4 4.25 -3.02 -6.53
C HIS A 4 3.82 -4.44 -6.13
N ASP A 5 4.67 -5.20 -5.43
CA ASP A 5 4.31 -6.53 -4.92
C ASP A 5 3.20 -6.43 -3.87
N ILE A 6 3.29 -5.41 -3.00
CA ILE A 6 2.28 -5.11 -1.98
C ILE A 6 0.94 -4.81 -2.66
N ALA A 7 0.95 -3.95 -3.69
CA ALA A 7 -0.27 -3.60 -4.42
C ALA A 7 -0.89 -4.81 -5.13
N SER A 8 -0.09 -5.68 -5.74
CA SER A 8 -0.60 -6.90 -6.39
C SER A 8 -1.22 -7.90 -5.42
N ILE A 9 -0.65 -8.06 -4.22
CA ILE A 9 -1.24 -8.97 -3.21
C ILE A 9 -2.51 -8.37 -2.62
N LEU A 10 -2.51 -7.08 -2.29
CA LEU A 10 -3.71 -6.43 -1.76
C LEU A 10 -4.85 -6.40 -2.78
N ASP A 11 -4.55 -6.24 -4.08
CA ASP A 11 -5.54 -6.33 -5.16
C ASP A 11 -6.21 -7.72 -5.22
N ALA A 12 -5.44 -8.79 -5.03
CA ALA A 12 -5.97 -10.15 -4.94
C ALA A 12 -6.88 -10.38 -3.71
N GLU A 13 -6.69 -9.59 -2.65
CA GLU A 13 -7.53 -9.55 -1.45
C GLU A 13 -8.71 -8.55 -1.59
N GLY A 14 -8.88 -7.93 -2.77
CA GLY A 14 -9.95 -6.98 -3.04
C GLY A 14 -9.71 -5.55 -2.52
N ILE A 15 -8.47 -5.23 -2.14
CA ILE A 15 -8.10 -3.95 -1.53
C ILE A 15 -7.27 -3.11 -2.51
N ALA A 16 -7.85 -2.00 -2.96
CA ALA A 16 -7.22 -1.11 -3.91
C ALA A 16 -6.27 -0.11 -3.23
N ILE A 17 -4.98 -0.18 -3.58
CA ILE A 17 -3.96 0.83 -3.21
C ILE A 17 -3.15 1.27 -4.42
N ARG A 18 -2.36 2.34 -4.30
CA ARG A 18 -1.46 2.80 -5.35
C ARG A 18 0.00 2.59 -4.98
N ALA A 19 0.74 1.90 -5.84
CA ALA A 19 2.20 1.79 -5.79
C ALA A 19 2.90 2.69 -6.83
N GLY A 20 4.17 2.99 -6.58
CA GLY A 20 5.05 3.69 -7.53
C GLY A 20 5.59 4.99 -6.94
N ARG A 21 5.74 6.02 -7.79
CA ARG A 21 6.37 7.31 -7.46
C ARG A 21 5.41 8.43 -7.03
N GLN A 22 4.09 8.19 -7.09
CA GLN A 22 3.01 9.15 -6.72
C GLN A 22 3.17 10.56 -7.32
N CYS A 23 3.82 10.69 -8.49
CA CYS A 23 4.18 11.98 -9.08
C CYS A 23 4.97 12.91 -8.13
N SER A 24 5.71 12.34 -7.17
CA SER A 24 6.43 13.07 -6.12
C SER A 24 7.90 12.66 -6.02
N GLN A 25 8.56 12.38 -7.16
CA GLN A 25 9.96 11.94 -7.20
C GLN A 25 10.92 12.80 -6.36
N PRO A 26 10.87 14.15 -6.38
CA PRO A 26 11.78 14.95 -5.56
C PRO A 26 11.63 14.71 -4.05
N LEU A 27 10.41 14.40 -3.59
CA LEU A 27 10.15 14.06 -2.19
C LEU A 27 10.76 12.69 -1.84
N MET A 28 10.64 11.74 -2.75
CA MET A 28 11.22 10.41 -2.60
C MET A 28 12.74 10.47 -2.51
N ASP A 29 13.38 11.25 -3.37
CA ASP A 29 14.82 11.47 -3.37
C ASP A 29 15.27 12.05 -2.02
N ARG A 30 14.51 12.99 -1.45
CA ARG A 30 14.76 13.55 -0.11
C ARG A 30 14.71 12.51 1.00
N TYR A 31 13.80 11.53 0.91
CA TYR A 31 13.64 10.46 1.91
C TYR A 31 14.44 9.19 1.59
N GLY A 32 15.16 9.15 0.47
CA GLY A 32 15.95 7.99 0.07
C GLY A 32 15.12 6.75 -0.28
N VAL A 33 13.86 6.92 -0.70
CA VAL A 33 12.97 5.80 -1.05
C VAL A 33 12.77 5.72 -2.57
N GLY A 34 12.79 4.53 -3.16
CA GLY A 34 12.66 4.36 -4.63
C GLY A 34 11.22 4.34 -5.15
N ALA A 35 10.28 3.93 -4.30
CA ALA A 35 8.84 3.88 -4.56
C ALA A 35 8.11 3.77 -3.21
N MET A 36 6.81 4.06 -3.20
CA MET A 36 5.95 3.87 -2.03
C MET A 36 4.67 3.11 -2.40
N ALA A 37 4.04 2.49 -1.41
CA ALA A 37 2.66 2.01 -1.46
C ALA A 37 1.80 2.97 -0.65
N ARG A 38 0.62 3.34 -1.15
CA ARG A 38 -0.25 4.32 -0.49
C ARG A 38 -1.72 3.88 -0.52
N ALA A 39 -2.30 3.72 0.66
CA ALA A 39 -3.74 3.74 0.87
C ALA A 39 -4.20 5.17 1.19
N SER A 40 -5.33 5.60 0.65
CA SER A 40 -5.86 6.95 0.85
C SER A 40 -7.35 6.89 1.17
N PRO A 41 -7.72 6.72 2.46
CA PRO A 41 -9.12 6.75 2.89
C PRO A 41 -9.78 8.11 2.64
N TYR A 42 -11.10 8.11 2.50
CA TYR A 42 -11.93 9.31 2.33
C TYR A 42 -13.24 9.22 3.12
N LEU A 43 -14.11 10.22 2.97
CA LEU A 43 -15.39 10.37 3.69
C LEU A 43 -16.32 9.15 3.63
N TYR A 44 -16.22 8.33 2.58
CA TYR A 44 -17.07 7.16 2.38
C TYR A 44 -16.46 5.86 2.88
N ASN A 45 -15.22 5.88 3.37
CA ASN A 45 -14.60 4.69 3.92
C ASN A 45 -15.03 4.44 5.35
N THR A 46 -15.03 3.16 5.76
CA THR A 46 -15.43 2.75 7.11
C THR A 46 -14.25 2.23 7.92
N LEU A 47 -14.44 2.08 9.24
CA LEU A 47 -13.40 1.51 10.10
C LEU A 47 -13.17 0.03 9.79
N GLU A 48 -14.22 -0.69 9.42
CA GLU A 48 -14.15 -2.10 9.02
C GLU A 48 -13.28 -2.27 7.77
N GLU A 49 -13.30 -1.32 6.82
CA GLU A 49 -12.39 -1.35 5.66
C GLU A 49 -10.92 -1.13 6.06
N ILE A 50 -10.65 -0.39 7.14
CA ILE A 50 -9.30 -0.23 7.69
C ILE A 50 -8.84 -1.54 8.34
N ASP A 51 -9.74 -2.25 9.04
CA ASP A 51 -9.43 -3.56 9.61
C ASP A 51 -9.12 -4.59 8.52
N LEU A 52 -9.90 -4.62 7.43
CA LEU A 52 -9.62 -5.46 6.26
C LEU A 52 -8.25 -5.14 5.64
N LEU A 53 -7.91 -3.85 5.52
CA LEU A 53 -6.59 -3.42 5.05
C LEU A 53 -5.47 -3.91 5.96
N TYR A 54 -5.65 -3.84 7.29
CA TYR A 54 -4.68 -4.33 8.26
C TYR A 54 -4.44 -5.83 8.12
N ASP A 55 -5.51 -6.62 8.09
CA ASP A 55 -5.42 -8.08 7.98
C ASP A 55 -4.71 -8.51 6.69
N ALA A 56 -4.99 -7.82 5.58
CA ALA A 56 -4.33 -8.09 4.31
C ALA A 56 -2.86 -7.66 4.31
N LEU A 57 -2.50 -6.54 4.97
CA LEU A 57 -1.10 -6.14 5.14
C LEU A 57 -0.30 -7.12 5.99
N ASP A 58 -0.90 -7.69 7.04
CA ASP A 58 -0.26 -8.72 7.86
C ASP A 58 0.05 -9.99 7.03
N LYS A 59 -0.84 -10.38 6.11
CA LYS A 59 -0.56 -11.44 5.13
C LYS A 59 0.62 -11.09 4.23
N VAL A 60 0.69 -9.86 3.71
CA VAL A 60 1.81 -9.39 2.87
C VAL A 60 3.12 -9.53 3.62
N VAL A 61 3.19 -9.09 4.88
CA VAL A 61 4.41 -9.20 5.70
C VAL A 61 4.82 -10.66 5.86
N LYS A 62 3.87 -11.56 6.13
CA LYS A 62 4.14 -13.00 6.27
C LYS A 62 4.64 -13.68 5.00
N VAL A 63 4.22 -13.22 3.81
CA VAL A 63 4.68 -13.78 2.52
C VAL A 63 6.15 -13.44 2.23
N PHE A 64 6.64 -12.32 2.77
CA PHE A 64 7.99 -11.81 2.49
C PHE A 64 8.94 -11.85 3.71
N ALA A 65 8.49 -12.39 4.83
CA ALA A 65 9.30 -12.70 6.01
C ALA A 65 10.07 -14.01 5.80
#